data_AF-A0A6J3HAV3-F1
#
_entry.id   AF-A0A6J3HAV3-F1
#
_cell.length_a   1.000
_cell.length_b   1.000
_cell.length_c   1.000
_cell.angle_alpha   90.00
_cell.angle_beta   90.00
_cell.angle_gamma   90.00
#
_symmetry.space_group_name_H-M   'P 1'
#
loop_
_entity.id
_entity.type
_entity.pdbx_description
1 polymer ?
#
loop_
_entity_poly.entity_id
_entity_poly.type
_entity_poly.pdbx_seq_one_letter_code
_entity_poly.pdbx_strand_id
1 'polypeptide(L)'
;MFPNILMFHPEAARAILEYRVRTLGGALENARSLGYQGAKFAWESAVSGLEVCPEDIYGAQEVHVNGAVVLAFELYYHATQDLQLFREAGGWDVVSAVAEFWCSRVEWSPREEQYHLRGVMPPDEYHSGVSNSVYTNVLVQNSLRFAAALAQDLGLPVPHQWLAVADNIKVPFDVEQNFHPEFDGYEPGETVKQADVVLLGYPVPFSLIPEVRRKNLEIYEAVTSPQGPAMTWSMFAVGWMELKDTARARGLLDRSFANVAEPFKVWTENSDGSGAVNFLTGMGGFLQAVLFGCTGFRLTRSGVTFDPVCPSGISRVSVSGIFYQGNKLNFSFSEDSVTVEVTARAGPWAPPLEAELWPSQARLTLPPGHKASFPRSAGQIRRSPPKLPGSSSSKFPGRTSQRC
;
A
#
# COMPACT_ATOMS: atom_id res chain seq x y z
N MET A 1 -2.88 0.41 -9.79
CA MET A 1 -3.79 -0.63 -10.32
C MET A 1 -3.99 -1.78 -9.34
N PHE A 2 -2.91 -2.44 -8.93
CA PHE A 2 -2.93 -3.70 -8.18
C PHE A 2 -3.85 -3.74 -6.94
N PRO A 3 -3.88 -2.72 -6.04
CA PRO A 3 -4.71 -2.81 -4.83
C PRO A 3 -6.21 -2.97 -5.12
N ASN A 4 -6.74 -2.29 -6.14
CA ASN A 4 -8.16 -2.45 -6.51
C ASN A 4 -8.42 -3.87 -7.03
N ILE A 5 -7.55 -4.36 -7.93
CA ILE A 5 -7.69 -5.71 -8.51
C ILE A 5 -7.62 -6.75 -7.39
N LEU A 6 -6.68 -6.63 -6.46
CA LEU A 6 -6.56 -7.52 -5.31
C LEU A 6 -7.85 -7.56 -4.48
N MET A 7 -8.44 -6.40 -4.19
CA MET A 7 -9.63 -6.33 -3.35
C MET A 7 -10.87 -6.94 -3.99
N PHE A 8 -10.98 -7.02 -5.31
CA PHE A 8 -12.19 -7.56 -5.98
C PHE A 8 -11.97 -8.88 -6.71
N HIS A 9 -10.75 -9.12 -7.18
CA HIS A 9 -10.34 -10.19 -8.09
C HIS A 9 -8.96 -10.75 -7.69
N PRO A 10 -8.84 -11.39 -6.52
CA PRO A 10 -7.57 -11.93 -6.04
C PRO A 10 -6.94 -12.95 -7.00
N GLU A 11 -7.74 -13.67 -7.79
CA GLU A 11 -7.25 -14.56 -8.85
C GLU A 11 -6.51 -13.81 -9.97
N ALA A 12 -7.03 -12.64 -10.38
CA ALA A 12 -6.36 -11.78 -11.36
C ALA A 12 -5.11 -11.14 -10.76
N ALA A 13 -5.16 -10.74 -9.48
CA ALA A 13 -3.98 -10.26 -8.76
C ALA A 13 -2.88 -11.33 -8.69
N ARG A 14 -3.23 -12.59 -8.43
CA ARG A 14 -2.29 -13.71 -8.47
C ARG A 14 -1.62 -13.86 -9.83
N ALA A 15 -2.39 -13.78 -10.92
CA ALA A 15 -1.85 -13.88 -12.28
C ALA A 15 -0.84 -12.75 -12.60
N ILE A 16 -1.09 -11.53 -12.08
CA ILE A 16 -0.14 -10.40 -12.19
C ILE A 16 1.15 -10.68 -11.41
N LEU A 17 1.07 -11.29 -10.22
CA LEU A 17 2.26 -11.66 -9.46
C LEU A 17 3.03 -12.81 -10.11
N GLU A 18 2.33 -13.81 -10.65
CA GLU A 18 2.95 -14.92 -11.38
C GLU A 18 3.69 -14.44 -12.65
N TYR A 19 3.31 -13.31 -13.25
CA TYR A 19 4.13 -12.66 -14.28
C TYR A 19 5.50 -12.24 -13.72
N ARG A 20 5.56 -11.66 -12.52
CA ARG A 20 6.82 -11.28 -11.86
C ARG A 20 7.66 -12.50 -11.46
N VAL A 21 7.01 -13.59 -11.06
CA VAL A 21 7.70 -14.87 -10.85
C VAL A 21 8.33 -15.36 -12.15
N ARG A 22 7.56 -15.44 -13.25
CA ARG A 22 8.07 -15.93 -14.55
C ARG A 22 9.21 -15.07 -15.11
N THR A 23 9.22 -13.77 -14.78
CA THR A 23 10.24 -12.82 -15.24
C THR A 23 11.40 -12.63 -14.25
N LEU A 24 11.43 -13.40 -13.15
CA LEU A 24 12.51 -13.34 -12.16
C LEU A 24 13.89 -13.59 -12.77
N GLY A 25 14.00 -14.52 -13.72
CA GLY A 25 15.28 -14.77 -14.41
C GLY A 25 15.87 -13.53 -15.10
N GLY A 26 15.03 -12.73 -15.77
CA GLY A 26 15.46 -11.45 -16.36
C GLY A 26 15.83 -10.41 -15.30
N ALA A 27 15.10 -10.37 -14.18
CA ALA A 27 15.41 -9.47 -13.08
C ALA A 27 16.76 -9.80 -12.40
N LEU A 28 17.11 -11.08 -12.27
CA LEU A 28 18.42 -11.52 -11.77
C LEU A 28 19.54 -11.09 -12.73
N GLU A 29 19.32 -11.22 -14.05
CA GLU A 29 20.28 -10.79 -15.06
C GLU A 29 20.52 -9.26 -15.01
N ASN A 30 19.44 -8.48 -14.90
CA ASN A 30 19.53 -7.02 -14.79
C ASN A 30 20.32 -6.57 -13.54
N ALA A 31 20.20 -7.26 -12.42
CA ALA A 31 20.99 -6.97 -11.23
C ALA A 31 22.47 -7.29 -11.49
N ARG A 32 22.74 -8.48 -12.04
CA ARG A 32 24.09 -8.96 -12.33
C ARG A 32 24.84 -8.07 -13.31
N SER A 33 24.17 -7.59 -14.37
CA SER A 33 24.80 -6.70 -15.37
C SER A 33 25.25 -5.37 -14.78
N LEU A 34 24.62 -4.93 -13.69
CA LEU A 34 24.98 -3.74 -12.93
C LEU A 34 25.91 -4.03 -11.72
N GLY A 35 26.36 -5.28 -11.57
CA GLY A 35 27.26 -5.71 -10.49
C GLY A 35 26.58 -5.94 -9.13
N TYR A 36 25.26 -5.98 -9.08
CA TYR A 36 24.49 -6.24 -7.85
C TYR A 36 24.10 -7.72 -7.72
N GLN A 37 23.73 -8.10 -6.50
CA GLN A 37 23.16 -9.43 -6.21
C GLN A 37 21.63 -9.37 -6.28
N GLY A 38 20.98 -10.53 -6.16
CA GLY A 38 19.53 -10.60 -6.08
C GLY A 38 18.84 -10.21 -7.38
N ALA A 39 17.60 -9.73 -7.28
CA ALA A 39 16.75 -9.39 -8.41
C ALA A 39 16.49 -7.88 -8.51
N LYS A 40 16.82 -7.31 -9.67
CA LYS A 40 16.44 -5.98 -10.10
C LYS A 40 15.44 -6.09 -11.25
N PHE A 41 14.16 -5.96 -10.95
CA PHE A 41 13.13 -5.90 -11.97
C PHE A 41 13.37 -4.72 -12.92
N ALA A 42 13.02 -4.95 -14.19
CA ALA A 42 13.05 -3.93 -15.22
C ALA A 42 12.05 -2.81 -14.93
N TRP A 43 12.44 -1.57 -15.24
CA TRP A 43 11.56 -0.41 -15.22
C TRP A 43 10.43 -0.61 -16.23
N GLU A 44 10.79 -0.86 -17.50
CA GLU A 44 9.87 -1.33 -18.51
C GLU A 44 10.13 -2.81 -18.78
N SER A 45 9.10 -3.63 -18.59
CA SER A 45 9.23 -5.08 -18.62
C SER A 45 8.33 -5.69 -19.69
N ALA A 46 8.89 -6.62 -20.47
CA ALA A 46 8.17 -7.43 -21.44
C ALA A 46 8.39 -8.93 -21.18
N VAL A 47 8.33 -9.77 -22.23
CA VAL A 47 8.29 -11.24 -22.15
C VAL A 47 9.44 -11.84 -21.34
N SER A 48 10.67 -11.36 -21.52
CA SER A 48 11.87 -11.94 -20.89
C SER A 48 12.13 -11.48 -19.46
N GLY A 49 11.52 -10.38 -19.02
CA GLY A 49 11.86 -9.71 -17.77
C GLY A 49 13.14 -8.86 -17.81
N LEU A 50 13.87 -8.86 -18.92
CA LEU A 50 15.01 -7.96 -19.14
C LEU A 50 14.51 -6.52 -19.29
N GLU A 51 15.39 -5.57 -18.98
CA GLU A 51 15.12 -4.15 -19.24
C GLU A 51 14.85 -3.91 -20.74
N VAL A 52 13.73 -3.27 -21.03
CA VAL A 52 13.38 -2.84 -22.40
C VAL A 52 13.09 -1.35 -22.48
N CYS A 53 13.26 -0.60 -21.38
CA CYS A 53 13.14 0.85 -21.41
C CYS A 53 14.17 1.42 -22.41
N PRO A 54 13.74 2.26 -23.38
CA PRO A 54 14.63 2.80 -24.39
C PRO A 54 15.66 3.79 -23.81
N GLU A 55 15.36 4.38 -22.65
CA GLU A 55 16.21 5.36 -21.98
C GLU A 55 16.89 4.71 -20.76
N ASP A 56 18.20 4.47 -20.89
CA ASP A 56 19.00 3.73 -19.91
C ASP A 56 18.93 4.32 -18.49
N ILE A 57 18.71 5.63 -18.36
CA ILE A 57 18.69 6.32 -17.05
C ILE A 57 17.57 5.80 -16.14
N TYR A 58 16.36 5.58 -16.68
CA TYR A 58 15.23 5.07 -15.90
C TYR A 58 15.49 3.63 -15.47
N GLY A 59 15.91 2.80 -16.43
CA GLY A 59 16.30 1.42 -16.16
C GLY A 59 17.41 1.32 -15.12
N ALA A 60 18.39 2.23 -15.12
CA ALA A 60 19.50 2.18 -14.17
C ALA A 60 19.15 2.73 -12.77
N GLN A 61 18.42 3.84 -12.70
CA GLN A 61 18.28 4.62 -11.47
C GLN A 61 16.91 4.51 -10.79
N GLU A 62 15.85 4.17 -11.54
CA GLU A 62 14.48 4.08 -11.01
C GLU A 62 14.22 2.72 -10.36
N VAL A 63 15.03 2.42 -9.34
CA VAL A 63 15.11 1.11 -8.70
C VAL A 63 13.94 0.83 -7.76
N HIS A 64 13.09 1.81 -7.48
CA HIS A 64 11.93 1.68 -6.58
C HIS A 64 10.89 0.66 -7.06
N VAL A 65 10.88 0.33 -8.37
CA VAL A 65 10.05 -0.73 -8.95
C VAL A 65 10.19 -2.06 -8.21
N ASN A 66 11.39 -2.35 -7.67
CA ASN A 66 11.65 -3.55 -6.88
C ASN A 66 10.83 -3.57 -5.60
N GLY A 67 10.78 -2.43 -4.90
CA GLY A 67 9.96 -2.28 -3.71
C GLY A 67 8.47 -2.30 -4.01
N ALA A 68 8.06 -1.72 -5.15
CA ALA A 68 6.67 -1.77 -5.59
C ALA A 68 6.20 -3.21 -5.92
N VAL A 69 7.09 -4.04 -6.50
CA VAL A 69 6.83 -5.47 -6.72
C VAL A 69 6.65 -6.17 -5.37
N VAL A 70 7.58 -5.99 -4.43
CA VAL A 70 7.48 -6.63 -3.11
C VAL A 70 6.24 -6.17 -2.33
N LEU A 71 5.89 -4.87 -2.40
CA LEU A 71 4.66 -4.35 -1.82
C LEU A 71 3.41 -5.05 -2.40
N ALA A 72 3.38 -5.34 -3.71
CA ALA A 72 2.28 -6.09 -4.30
C ALA A 72 2.19 -7.53 -3.75
N PHE A 73 3.32 -8.21 -3.57
CA PHE A 73 3.36 -9.53 -2.91
C PHE A 73 2.93 -9.44 -1.44
N GLU A 74 3.36 -8.42 -0.70
CA GLU A 74 2.97 -8.20 0.71
C GLU A 74 1.46 -8.00 0.85
N LEU A 75 0.88 -7.08 0.06
CA LEU A 75 -0.56 -6.84 0.05
C LEU A 75 -1.33 -8.12 -0.29
N TYR A 76 -0.87 -8.88 -1.29
CA TYR A 76 -1.47 -10.15 -1.68
C TYR A 76 -1.41 -11.18 -0.55
N TYR A 77 -0.26 -11.32 0.11
CA TYR A 77 -0.08 -12.21 1.24
C TYR A 77 -1.04 -11.87 2.38
N HIS A 78 -1.17 -10.59 2.73
CA HIS A 78 -2.08 -10.13 3.79
C HIS A 78 -3.55 -10.35 3.45
N ALA A 79 -3.93 -10.11 2.20
CA ALA A 79 -5.30 -10.23 1.72
C ALA A 79 -5.75 -11.68 1.51
N THR A 80 -4.88 -12.59 1.08
CA THR A 80 -5.28 -13.94 0.63
C THR A 80 -4.76 -15.04 1.53
N GLN A 81 -3.56 -14.88 2.09
CA GLN A 81 -2.82 -15.90 2.83
C GLN A 81 -2.61 -17.18 2.02
N ASP A 82 -2.51 -17.02 0.70
CA ASP A 82 -2.18 -18.07 -0.25
C ASP A 82 -0.71 -18.47 -0.12
N LEU A 83 -0.44 -19.38 0.82
CA LEU A 83 0.89 -19.95 1.04
C LEU A 83 1.41 -20.75 -0.15
N GLN A 84 0.54 -21.20 -1.05
CA GLN A 84 0.95 -21.95 -2.22
C GLN A 84 1.75 -21.06 -3.18
N LEU A 85 1.31 -19.80 -3.38
CA LEU A 85 2.05 -18.84 -4.19
C LEU A 85 3.50 -18.69 -3.69
N PHE A 86 3.67 -18.60 -2.38
CA PHE A 86 4.98 -18.35 -1.78
C PHE A 86 5.86 -19.59 -1.66
N ARG A 87 5.29 -20.76 -1.34
CA ARG A 87 6.06 -22.01 -1.14
C ARG A 87 6.36 -22.75 -2.44
N GLU A 88 5.44 -22.71 -3.40
CA GLU A 88 5.49 -23.60 -4.57
C GLU A 88 5.62 -22.82 -5.88
N ALA A 89 4.93 -21.68 -6.01
CA ALA A 89 4.89 -20.92 -7.25
C ALA A 89 5.91 -19.77 -7.30
N GLY A 90 7.00 -19.83 -6.53
CA GLY A 90 8.14 -18.89 -6.62
C GLY A 90 7.91 -17.50 -6.03
N GLY A 91 6.83 -17.27 -5.29
CA GLY A 91 6.61 -16.00 -4.60
C GLY A 91 7.66 -15.69 -3.53
N TRP A 92 8.15 -16.71 -2.82
CA TRP A 92 9.29 -16.55 -1.90
C TRP A 92 10.55 -16.13 -2.65
N ASP A 93 10.87 -16.80 -3.75
CA ASP A 93 12.09 -16.54 -4.52
C ASP A 93 12.18 -15.09 -4.99
N VAL A 94 11.05 -14.51 -5.43
CA VAL A 94 10.95 -13.09 -5.79
C VAL A 94 11.25 -12.19 -4.59
N VAL A 95 10.58 -12.42 -3.45
CA VAL A 95 10.71 -11.58 -2.26
C VAL A 95 12.13 -11.65 -1.70
N SER A 96 12.71 -12.85 -1.58
CA SER A 96 14.08 -13.01 -1.09
C SER A 96 15.09 -12.43 -2.07
N ALA A 97 14.93 -12.60 -3.38
CA ALA A 97 15.88 -12.06 -4.35
C ALA A 97 15.88 -10.52 -4.36
N VAL A 98 14.73 -9.87 -4.18
CA VAL A 98 14.70 -8.41 -4.03
C VAL A 98 15.33 -7.96 -2.71
N ALA A 99 15.16 -8.71 -1.61
CA ALA A 99 15.84 -8.43 -0.35
C ALA A 99 17.37 -8.48 -0.52
N GLU A 100 17.89 -9.50 -1.22
CA GLU A 100 19.32 -9.59 -1.55
C GLU A 100 19.81 -8.44 -2.44
N PHE A 101 18.99 -8.01 -3.40
CA PHE A 101 19.30 -6.83 -4.21
C PHE A 101 19.47 -5.60 -3.34
N TRP A 102 18.52 -5.32 -2.45
CA TRP A 102 18.61 -4.17 -1.54
C TRP A 102 19.85 -4.22 -0.65
N CYS A 103 20.13 -5.37 -0.04
CA CYS A 103 21.31 -5.54 0.80
C CYS A 103 22.64 -5.39 0.05
N SER A 104 22.66 -5.72 -1.25
CA SER A 104 23.84 -5.50 -2.10
C SER A 104 23.97 -4.07 -2.64
N ARG A 105 22.87 -3.31 -2.64
CA ARG A 105 22.78 -1.99 -3.29
C ARG A 105 23.02 -0.82 -2.33
N VAL A 106 22.76 -1.02 -1.04
CA VAL A 106 22.98 0.00 0.01
C VAL A 106 24.43 0.06 0.44
N GLU A 107 24.86 1.24 0.87
CA GLU A 107 26.21 1.52 1.35
C GLU A 107 26.17 1.98 2.81
N TRP A 108 26.99 1.40 3.68
CA TRP A 108 27.11 1.87 5.06
C TRP A 108 27.88 3.20 5.12
N SER A 109 27.32 4.20 5.81
CA SER A 109 27.99 5.46 6.12
C SER A 109 28.47 5.44 7.57
N PRO A 110 29.78 5.29 7.83
CA PRO A 110 30.32 5.32 9.20
C PRO A 110 30.11 6.67 9.90
N ARG A 111 29.92 7.75 9.13
CA ARG A 111 29.73 9.10 9.66
C ARG A 111 28.32 9.30 10.23
N GLU A 112 27.31 8.77 9.54
CA GLU A 112 25.90 8.93 9.91
C GLU A 112 25.37 7.69 10.65
N GLU A 113 26.17 6.62 10.75
CA GLU A 113 25.76 5.32 11.30
C GLU A 113 24.48 4.78 10.67
N GLN A 114 24.34 5.01 9.37
CA GLN A 114 23.18 4.65 8.58
C GLN A 114 23.58 4.04 7.24
N TYR A 115 22.68 3.23 6.67
CA TYR A 115 22.78 2.82 5.28
C TYR A 115 22.25 3.92 4.36
N HIS A 116 22.96 4.16 3.27
CA HIS A 116 22.60 5.12 2.24
C HIS A 116 22.30 4.38 0.94
N LEU A 117 21.33 4.92 0.20
CA LEU A 117 21.03 4.50 -1.17
C LEU A 117 21.29 5.70 -2.09
N ARG A 118 22.32 5.61 -2.92
CA ARG A 118 22.81 6.73 -3.75
C ARG A 118 22.56 6.51 -5.23
N GLY A 119 22.47 7.58 -6.01
CA GLY A 119 22.39 7.50 -7.46
C GLY A 119 21.06 6.87 -7.92
N VAL A 120 19.97 7.27 -7.28
CA VAL A 120 18.62 6.79 -7.61
C VAL A 120 17.80 7.91 -8.24
N MET A 121 16.74 7.50 -8.92
CA MET A 121 15.67 8.37 -9.40
C MET A 121 14.41 8.01 -8.60
N PRO A 122 13.86 8.92 -7.78
CA PRO A 122 12.53 8.78 -7.20
C PRO A 122 11.43 8.69 -8.27
N PRO A 123 10.17 8.37 -7.89
CA PRO A 123 9.00 8.68 -8.70
C PRO A 123 9.02 10.07 -9.34
N ASP A 124 9.56 11.08 -8.66
CA ASP A 124 9.83 12.36 -9.31
C ASP A 124 11.02 12.28 -10.28
N GLU A 125 10.72 12.01 -11.54
CA GLU A 125 11.74 11.92 -12.59
C GLU A 125 12.39 13.27 -12.97
N TYR A 126 11.97 14.40 -12.40
CA TYR A 126 12.71 15.66 -12.57
C TYR A 126 14.03 15.67 -11.79
N HIS A 127 14.15 14.81 -10.77
CA HIS A 127 15.35 14.67 -9.97
C HIS A 127 15.95 13.28 -10.18
N SER A 128 17.20 13.23 -10.66
CA SER A 128 17.93 11.99 -10.92
C SER A 128 19.31 12.02 -10.29
N GLY A 129 19.90 10.85 -10.07
CA GLY A 129 21.20 10.72 -9.40
C GLY A 129 21.19 11.14 -7.93
N VAL A 130 20.01 11.30 -7.32
CA VAL A 130 19.88 11.77 -5.94
C VAL A 130 20.28 10.69 -4.94
N SER A 131 20.49 11.10 -3.69
CA SER A 131 20.77 10.17 -2.59
C SER A 131 19.60 10.15 -1.61
N ASN A 132 19.28 8.95 -1.11
CA ASN A 132 18.31 8.72 -0.06
C ASN A 132 16.91 9.28 -0.38
N SER A 133 16.37 9.00 -1.57
CA SER A 133 14.95 9.23 -1.85
C SER A 133 14.11 8.62 -0.73
N VAL A 134 13.29 9.45 -0.06
CA VAL A 134 12.50 9.04 1.10
C VAL A 134 11.52 7.93 0.71
N TYR A 135 10.87 8.07 -0.45
CA TYR A 135 10.00 7.04 -1.01
C TYR A 135 10.72 5.72 -1.22
N THR A 136 11.88 5.77 -1.91
CA THR A 136 12.63 4.56 -2.25
C THR A 136 13.14 3.87 -0.99
N ASN A 137 13.70 4.63 -0.05
CA ASN A 137 14.26 4.05 1.18
C ASN A 137 13.18 3.45 2.08
N VAL A 138 11.98 4.04 2.16
CA VAL A 138 10.84 3.42 2.88
C VAL A 138 10.41 2.11 2.21
N LEU A 139 10.41 2.05 0.87
CA LEU A 139 10.16 0.79 0.16
C LEU A 139 11.25 -0.27 0.45
N VAL A 140 12.51 0.12 0.60
CA VAL A 140 13.58 -0.80 1.06
C VAL A 140 13.25 -1.33 2.46
N GLN A 141 12.90 -0.46 3.41
CA GLN A 141 12.53 -0.87 4.77
C GLN A 141 11.39 -1.88 4.76
N ASN A 142 10.32 -1.58 4.03
CA ASN A 142 9.14 -2.43 3.96
C ASN A 142 9.46 -3.77 3.30
N SER A 143 10.22 -3.75 2.19
CA SER A 143 10.61 -4.98 1.47
C SER A 143 11.38 -5.94 2.37
N LEU A 144 12.38 -5.44 3.09
CA LEU A 144 13.23 -6.24 3.96
C LEU A 144 12.48 -6.75 5.20
N ARG A 145 11.62 -5.92 5.81
CA ARG A 145 10.77 -6.35 6.93
C ARG A 145 9.75 -7.40 6.50
N PHE A 146 9.15 -7.24 5.33
CA PHE A 146 8.23 -8.24 4.78
C PHE A 146 8.96 -9.54 4.46
N ALA A 147 10.14 -9.49 3.83
CA ALA A 147 10.95 -10.67 3.55
C ALA A 147 11.30 -11.44 4.84
N ALA A 148 11.72 -10.73 5.89
CA ALA A 148 11.99 -11.34 7.19
C ALA A 148 10.74 -11.95 7.84
N ALA A 149 9.60 -11.25 7.81
CA ALA A 149 8.35 -11.76 8.37
C ALA A 149 7.82 -12.98 7.60
N LEU A 150 7.92 -12.95 6.27
CA LEU A 150 7.53 -14.07 5.41
C LEU A 150 8.44 -15.28 5.63
N ALA A 151 9.76 -15.08 5.75
CA ALA A 151 10.70 -16.14 6.07
C ALA A 151 10.32 -16.85 7.38
N GLN A 152 10.00 -16.08 8.43
CA GLN A 152 9.52 -16.63 9.71
C GLN A 152 8.24 -17.44 9.53
N ASP A 153 7.24 -16.91 8.81
CA ASP A 153 5.97 -17.61 8.55
C ASP A 153 6.16 -18.90 7.71
N LEU A 154 7.20 -18.94 6.87
CA LEU A 154 7.57 -20.10 6.06
C LEU A 154 8.52 -21.08 6.78
N GLY A 155 9.02 -20.74 7.98
CA GLY A 155 9.99 -21.55 8.71
C GLY A 155 11.41 -21.52 8.10
N LEU A 156 11.74 -20.46 7.37
CA LEU A 156 13.03 -20.24 6.72
C LEU A 156 13.93 -19.34 7.59
N PRO A 157 15.27 -19.43 7.45
CA PRO A 157 16.19 -18.55 8.16
C PRO A 157 15.97 -17.09 7.74
N VAL A 158 16.14 -16.18 8.71
CA VAL A 158 16.12 -14.73 8.47
C VAL A 158 17.56 -14.23 8.50
N PRO A 159 18.15 -13.80 7.36
CA PRO A 159 19.44 -13.14 7.36
C PRO A 159 19.41 -11.87 8.23
N HIS A 160 20.34 -11.78 9.19
CA HIS A 160 20.43 -10.64 10.11
C HIS A 160 20.60 -9.31 9.36
N GLN A 161 21.31 -9.32 8.22
CA GLN A 161 21.55 -8.14 7.39
C GLN A 161 20.25 -7.48 6.91
N TRP A 162 19.19 -8.26 6.64
CA TRP A 162 17.92 -7.69 6.17
C TRP A 162 17.32 -6.73 7.19
N LEU A 163 17.24 -7.15 8.45
CA LEU A 163 16.71 -6.29 9.52
C LEU A 163 17.70 -5.17 9.87
N ALA A 164 19.01 -5.44 9.87
CA ALA A 164 20.01 -4.41 10.11
C ALA A 164 19.94 -3.26 9.08
N VAL A 165 19.73 -3.56 7.80
CA VAL A 165 19.53 -2.55 6.75
C VAL A 165 18.18 -1.86 6.92
N ALA A 166 17.09 -2.61 7.12
CA ALA A 166 15.76 -2.03 7.29
C ALA A 166 15.68 -1.04 8.47
N ASP A 167 16.36 -1.35 9.58
CA ASP A 167 16.29 -0.54 10.79
C ASP A 167 17.25 0.66 10.75
N ASN A 168 18.28 0.65 9.90
CA ASN A 168 19.31 1.70 9.86
C ASN A 168 19.47 2.39 8.49
N ILE A 169 18.63 2.11 7.49
CA ILE A 169 18.63 2.89 6.25
C ILE A 169 18.09 4.29 6.52
N LYS A 170 18.76 5.31 5.97
CA LYS A 170 18.40 6.70 6.16
C LYS A 170 17.03 6.99 5.54
N VAL A 171 16.15 7.61 6.30
CA VAL A 171 14.88 8.17 5.80
C VAL A 171 14.93 9.66 6.10
N PRO A 172 15.12 10.54 5.09
CA PRO A 172 15.25 11.97 5.33
C PRO A 172 14.07 12.53 6.13
N PHE A 173 14.37 13.33 7.15
CA PHE A 173 13.38 14.03 7.95
C PHE A 173 13.99 15.33 8.47
N ASP A 174 13.33 16.45 8.19
CA ASP A 174 13.69 17.76 8.72
C ASP A 174 12.93 17.98 10.03
N VAL A 175 13.67 17.93 11.14
CA VAL A 175 13.12 18.09 12.49
C VAL A 175 12.65 19.53 12.75
N GLU A 176 13.30 20.52 12.14
CA GLU A 176 12.99 21.94 12.36
C GLU A 176 11.71 22.34 11.65
N GLN A 177 11.53 21.87 10.42
CA GLN A 177 10.36 22.16 9.59
C GLN A 177 9.27 21.09 9.68
N ASN A 178 9.55 19.98 10.38
CA ASN A 178 8.64 18.87 10.67
C ASN A 178 8.02 18.24 9.41
N PHE A 179 8.86 17.95 8.42
CA PHE A 179 8.45 17.31 7.15
C PHE A 179 9.54 16.36 6.64
N HIS A 180 9.21 15.54 5.65
CA HIS A 180 10.16 14.68 4.97
C HIS A 180 10.68 15.38 3.70
N PRO A 181 11.96 15.78 3.64
CA PRO A 181 12.61 16.11 2.36
C PRO A 181 12.55 14.92 1.41
N GLU A 182 12.42 15.19 0.12
CA GLU A 182 12.23 14.13 -0.87
C GLU A 182 13.47 13.25 -1.02
N PHE A 183 14.64 13.85 -0.91
CA PHE A 183 15.95 13.21 -0.93
C PHE A 183 16.97 14.07 -0.15
N ASP A 184 18.17 13.54 0.07
CA ASP A 184 19.26 14.32 0.70
C ASP A 184 19.64 15.52 -0.17
N GLY A 185 19.51 16.72 0.41
CA GLY A 185 19.83 17.98 -0.28
C GLY A 185 18.65 18.62 -1.01
N TYR A 186 17.44 18.08 -0.90
CA TYR A 186 16.23 18.69 -1.45
C TYR A 186 16.01 20.11 -0.90
N GLU A 187 15.83 21.09 -1.78
CA GLU A 187 15.50 22.46 -1.44
C GLU A 187 13.98 22.71 -1.51
N PRO A 188 13.32 23.12 -0.41
CA PRO A 188 11.89 23.40 -0.44
C PRO A 188 11.52 24.46 -1.48
N GLY A 189 10.59 24.10 -2.38
CA GLY A 189 10.16 24.97 -3.48
C GLY A 189 10.54 24.45 -4.86
N GLU A 190 11.44 23.47 -4.94
CA GLU A 190 11.74 22.75 -6.18
C GLU A 190 10.48 22.10 -6.78
N THR A 191 10.34 22.19 -8.10
CA THR A 191 9.17 21.64 -8.80
C THR A 191 9.29 20.13 -8.91
N VAL A 192 8.23 19.43 -8.53
CA VAL A 192 8.18 17.96 -8.52
C VAL A 192 7.27 17.47 -9.66
N LYS A 193 7.69 16.47 -10.44
CA LYS A 193 6.91 15.93 -11.57
C LYS A 193 5.59 15.31 -11.12
N GLN A 194 5.63 14.47 -10.08
CA GLN A 194 4.52 13.65 -9.64
C GLN A 194 4.60 13.29 -8.15
N ALA A 195 3.60 12.57 -7.63
CA ALA A 195 3.59 12.17 -6.23
C ALA A 195 4.81 11.28 -5.88
N ASP A 196 5.67 11.76 -4.97
CA ASP A 196 6.77 11.00 -4.33
C ASP A 196 6.50 10.84 -2.83
N VAL A 197 6.84 11.85 -2.02
CA VAL A 197 6.66 11.84 -0.56
C VAL A 197 5.19 11.66 -0.16
N VAL A 198 4.29 12.08 -1.04
CA VAL A 198 2.84 11.95 -0.91
C VAL A 198 2.39 10.49 -0.89
N LEU A 199 3.17 9.58 -1.50
CA LEU A 199 2.92 8.14 -1.50
C LEU A 199 3.22 7.46 -0.15
N LEU A 200 3.86 8.16 0.78
CA LEU A 200 4.03 7.69 2.16
C LEU A 200 2.69 7.67 2.89
N GLY A 201 2.44 6.62 3.68
CA GLY A 201 1.15 6.36 4.34
C GLY A 201 0.13 5.69 3.42
N TYR A 202 0.11 6.05 2.13
CA TYR A 202 -0.62 5.33 1.09
C TYR A 202 -0.07 5.62 -0.32
N PRO A 203 0.14 4.59 -1.17
CA PRO A 203 -0.07 3.17 -0.89
C PRO A 203 1.06 2.51 -0.10
N VAL A 204 2.17 3.21 0.13
CA VAL A 204 3.34 2.68 0.84
C VAL A 204 3.08 2.76 2.35
N PRO A 205 3.01 1.62 3.07
CA PRO A 205 2.82 1.63 4.51
C PRO A 205 3.96 2.39 5.18
N PHE A 206 3.64 3.50 5.82
CA PHE A 206 4.59 4.29 6.60
C PHE A 206 3.82 5.07 7.66
N SER A 207 4.18 4.87 8.92
CA SER A 207 3.48 5.52 10.03
C SER A 207 3.89 6.99 10.10
N LEU A 208 2.96 7.86 9.77
CA LEU A 208 3.11 9.31 9.87
C LEU A 208 2.21 9.84 10.97
N ILE A 209 2.73 10.74 11.79
CA ILE A 209 1.88 11.54 12.66
C ILE A 209 1.05 12.51 11.78
N PRO A 210 -0.22 12.82 12.14
CA PRO A 210 -1.10 13.62 11.29
C PRO A 210 -0.53 14.99 10.90
N GLU A 211 0.25 15.61 11.78
CA GLU A 211 0.87 16.92 11.57
C GLU A 211 1.94 16.86 10.47
N VAL A 212 2.80 15.83 10.49
CA VAL A 212 3.82 15.60 9.45
C VAL A 212 3.15 15.20 8.14
N ARG A 213 2.12 14.34 8.18
CA ARG A 213 1.36 13.96 6.99
C ARG A 213 0.75 15.20 6.33
N ARG A 214 0.15 16.10 7.12
CA ARG A 214 -0.39 17.38 6.63
C ARG A 214 0.69 18.25 6.01
N LYS A 215 1.80 18.44 6.73
CA LYS A 215 2.91 19.29 6.28
C LYS A 215 3.50 18.81 4.95
N ASN A 216 3.73 17.50 4.82
CA ASN A 216 4.15 16.89 3.55
C ASN A 216 3.15 17.18 2.43
N LEU A 217 1.85 16.94 2.66
CA LEU A 217 0.84 17.19 1.63
C LEU A 217 0.80 18.67 1.22
N GLU A 218 0.90 19.60 2.16
CA GLU A 218 0.90 21.04 1.86
C GLU A 218 2.11 21.48 1.04
N ILE A 219 3.32 21.05 1.43
CA ILE A 219 4.56 21.38 0.72
C ILE A 219 4.51 20.83 -0.71
N TYR A 220 4.28 19.53 -0.84
CA TYR A 220 4.41 18.88 -2.15
C TYR A 220 3.25 19.22 -3.08
N GLU A 221 2.03 19.46 -2.59
CA GLU A 221 0.93 19.90 -3.45
C GLU A 221 1.20 21.27 -4.07
N ALA A 222 1.89 22.16 -3.35
CA ALA A 222 2.20 23.51 -3.82
C ALA A 222 3.25 23.53 -4.95
N VAL A 223 4.12 22.51 -5.01
CA VAL A 223 5.24 22.45 -5.97
C VAL A 223 5.09 21.35 -7.02
N THR A 224 4.07 20.48 -6.88
CA THR A 224 3.79 19.44 -7.88
C THR A 224 3.34 20.09 -9.20
N SER A 225 4.03 19.72 -10.27
CA SER A 225 3.75 20.16 -11.63
C SER A 225 2.25 20.01 -11.98
N PRO A 226 1.58 21.06 -12.46
CA PRO A 226 0.20 20.94 -12.90
C PRO A 226 0.04 20.03 -14.14
N GLN A 227 1.13 19.80 -14.89
CA GLN A 227 1.22 18.86 -16.01
C GLN A 227 1.69 17.45 -15.58
N GLY A 228 1.79 17.18 -14.27
CA GLY A 228 2.07 15.84 -13.78
C GLY A 228 0.98 14.83 -14.19
N PRO A 229 1.31 13.54 -14.32
CA PRO A 229 0.39 12.53 -14.83
C PRO A 229 -0.83 12.32 -13.93
N ALA A 230 -1.94 11.87 -14.54
CA ALA A 230 -3.28 11.75 -13.94
C ALA A 230 -3.35 11.11 -12.54
N MET A 231 -2.43 10.19 -12.22
CA MET A 231 -2.43 9.44 -10.96
C MET A 231 -2.08 10.29 -9.73
N THR A 232 -1.33 11.38 -9.91
CA THR A 232 -0.76 12.19 -8.82
C THR A 232 -1.84 12.77 -7.91
N TRP A 233 -2.85 13.41 -8.51
CA TRP A 233 -3.93 14.08 -7.76
C TRP A 233 -4.79 13.09 -6.97
N SER A 234 -4.90 11.84 -7.44
CA SER A 234 -5.60 10.79 -6.71
C SER A 234 -4.88 10.43 -5.41
N MET A 235 -3.54 10.43 -5.39
CA MET A 235 -2.77 10.11 -4.18
C MET A 235 -2.84 11.25 -3.16
N PHE A 236 -2.80 12.51 -3.60
CA PHE A 236 -3.11 13.65 -2.75
C PHE A 236 -4.53 13.56 -2.16
N ALA A 237 -5.53 13.21 -2.98
CA ALA A 237 -6.91 13.06 -2.51
C ALA A 237 -7.02 12.01 -1.40
N VAL A 238 -6.31 10.87 -1.52
CA VAL A 238 -6.24 9.87 -0.44
C VAL A 238 -5.62 10.47 0.82
N GLY A 239 -4.50 11.18 0.70
CA GLY A 239 -3.83 11.82 1.84
C GLY A 239 -4.72 12.83 2.57
N TRP A 240 -5.46 13.67 1.84
CA TRP A 240 -6.38 14.63 2.44
C TRP A 240 -7.62 13.97 3.05
N MET A 241 -8.13 12.89 2.46
CA MET A 241 -9.20 12.07 3.05
C MET A 241 -8.76 11.41 4.36
N GLU A 242 -7.51 10.94 4.43
CA GLU A 242 -6.91 10.40 5.66
C GLU A 242 -6.91 11.44 6.78
N LEU A 243 -6.62 12.70 6.45
CA LEU A 243 -6.65 13.85 7.38
C LEU A 243 -8.03 14.49 7.56
N LYS A 244 -9.08 13.86 7.03
CA LYS A 244 -10.49 14.34 7.07
C LYS A 244 -10.74 15.70 6.42
N ASP A 245 -9.83 16.16 5.55
CA ASP A 245 -10.01 17.39 4.75
C ASP A 245 -10.74 17.06 3.44
N THR A 246 -12.05 16.87 3.57
CA THR A 246 -12.90 16.40 2.46
C THR A 246 -13.12 17.46 1.37
N ALA A 247 -12.97 18.74 1.69
CA ALA A 247 -13.12 19.83 0.74
C ALA A 247 -11.91 19.87 -0.21
N ARG A 248 -10.69 19.83 0.34
CA ARG A 248 -9.47 19.79 -0.47
C ARG A 248 -9.37 18.50 -1.29
N ALA A 249 -9.68 17.36 -0.66
CA ALA A 249 -9.74 16.08 -1.35
C ALA A 249 -10.73 16.10 -2.54
N ARG A 250 -11.88 16.79 -2.41
CA ARG A 250 -12.86 16.87 -3.49
C ARG A 250 -12.30 17.59 -4.71
N GLY A 251 -11.65 18.74 -4.52
CA GLY A 251 -11.02 19.47 -5.62
C GLY A 251 -9.98 18.62 -6.37
N LEU A 252 -9.22 17.80 -5.65
CA LEU A 252 -8.21 16.90 -6.23
C LEU A 252 -8.82 15.69 -6.96
N LEU A 253 -9.95 15.18 -6.48
CA LEU A 253 -10.73 14.18 -7.21
C LEU A 253 -11.31 14.75 -8.50
N ASP A 254 -11.82 15.98 -8.47
CA ASP A 254 -12.34 16.65 -9.66
C ASP A 254 -11.20 16.89 -10.69
N ARG A 255 -9.99 17.24 -10.24
CA ARG A 255 -8.79 17.29 -11.10
C ARG A 255 -8.46 15.93 -11.71
N SER A 256 -8.51 14.85 -10.94
CA SER A 256 -8.31 13.50 -11.47
C SER A 256 -9.37 13.14 -12.51
N PHE A 257 -10.62 13.55 -12.29
CA PHE A 257 -11.73 13.28 -13.20
C PHE A 257 -11.62 14.06 -14.53
N ALA A 258 -10.87 15.18 -14.56
CA ALA A 258 -10.62 15.94 -15.78
C ALA A 258 -9.79 15.16 -16.83
N ASN A 259 -9.09 14.11 -16.41
CA ASN A 259 -8.38 13.18 -17.31
C ASN A 259 -9.32 12.19 -18.02
N VAL A 260 -10.63 12.26 -17.79
CA VAL A 260 -11.61 11.37 -18.42
C VAL A 260 -12.11 11.97 -19.73
N ALA A 261 -11.78 11.32 -20.84
CA ALA A 261 -12.19 11.70 -22.18
C ALA A 261 -13.50 11.00 -22.62
N GLU A 262 -14.44 11.80 -23.09
CA GLU A 262 -15.69 11.33 -23.73
C GLU A 262 -15.43 10.75 -25.13
N PRO A 263 -16.34 9.91 -25.68
CA PRO A 263 -17.63 9.48 -25.12
C PRO A 263 -17.55 8.18 -24.29
N PHE A 264 -16.38 7.54 -24.28
CA PHE A 264 -16.22 6.22 -23.67
C PHE A 264 -15.64 6.26 -22.26
N LYS A 265 -15.45 7.48 -21.71
CA LYS A 265 -14.85 7.71 -20.39
C LYS A 265 -13.47 7.06 -20.27
N VAL A 266 -12.69 7.13 -21.35
CA VAL A 266 -11.30 6.63 -21.41
C VAL A 266 -10.41 7.63 -20.69
N TRP A 267 -9.43 7.14 -19.93
CA TRP A 267 -8.48 8.01 -19.26
C TRP A 267 -7.31 8.37 -20.17
N THR A 268 -6.95 9.64 -20.18
CA THR A 268 -5.74 10.16 -20.79
C THR A 268 -4.72 10.55 -19.72
N GLU A 269 -3.45 10.45 -20.06
CA GLU A 269 -2.35 10.82 -19.16
C GLU A 269 -2.45 12.28 -18.71
N ASN A 270 -2.75 13.19 -19.65
CA ASN A 270 -2.94 14.61 -19.40
C ASN A 270 -4.42 15.01 -19.55
N SER A 271 -4.85 16.03 -18.82
CA SER A 271 -6.26 16.48 -18.79
C SER A 271 -6.69 17.21 -20.07
N ASP A 272 -5.75 17.62 -20.91
CA ASP A 272 -6.02 18.21 -22.23
C ASP A 272 -6.22 17.14 -23.32
N GLY A 273 -6.17 15.85 -22.95
CA GLY A 273 -6.32 14.71 -23.85
C GLY A 273 -5.01 14.27 -24.52
N SER A 274 -3.89 14.93 -24.25
CA SER A 274 -2.57 14.53 -24.74
C SER A 274 -1.95 13.40 -23.91
N GLY A 275 -0.79 12.91 -24.36
CA GLY A 275 -0.05 11.80 -23.74
C GLY A 275 -0.67 10.44 -24.06
N ALA A 276 -0.44 9.46 -23.19
CA ALA A 276 -0.97 8.11 -23.36
C ALA A 276 -2.50 8.08 -23.28
N VAL A 277 -3.13 7.45 -24.27
CA VAL A 277 -4.57 7.13 -24.28
C VAL A 277 -4.78 5.73 -23.69
N ASN A 278 -5.90 5.49 -23.01
CA ASN A 278 -6.12 4.30 -22.17
C ASN A 278 -5.10 4.22 -21.03
N PHE A 279 -4.88 5.35 -20.36
CA PHE A 279 -3.94 5.48 -19.27
C PHE A 279 -4.45 4.76 -18.01
N LEU A 280 -4.19 3.44 -17.96
CA LEU A 280 -4.65 2.55 -16.89
C LEU A 280 -4.17 2.98 -15.51
N THR A 281 -3.02 3.65 -15.45
CA THR A 281 -2.46 4.16 -14.20
C THR A 281 -3.32 5.27 -13.61
N GLY A 282 -3.85 6.18 -14.45
CA GLY A 282 -4.84 7.19 -14.05
C GLY A 282 -6.13 6.56 -13.52
N MET A 283 -6.71 5.62 -14.28
CA MET A 283 -7.89 4.85 -13.84
C MET A 283 -7.67 4.17 -12.48
N GLY A 284 -6.52 3.51 -12.35
CA GLY A 284 -6.12 2.80 -11.14
C GLY A 284 -5.87 3.72 -9.96
N GLY A 285 -5.33 4.92 -10.19
CA GLY A 285 -5.17 5.97 -9.17
C GLY A 285 -6.52 6.46 -8.66
N PHE A 286 -7.42 6.81 -9.56
CA PHE A 286 -8.75 7.32 -9.20
C PHE A 286 -9.58 6.29 -8.45
N LEU A 287 -9.63 5.05 -8.94
CA LEU A 287 -10.34 3.97 -8.24
C LEU A 287 -9.74 3.71 -6.84
N GLN A 288 -8.43 3.88 -6.67
CA GLN A 288 -7.82 3.81 -5.35
C GLN A 288 -8.25 4.95 -4.45
N ALA A 289 -8.35 6.17 -4.96
CA ALA A 289 -8.86 7.30 -4.19
C ALA A 289 -10.31 7.10 -3.73
N VAL A 290 -11.17 6.59 -4.63
CA VAL A 290 -12.55 6.25 -4.27
C VAL A 290 -12.60 5.12 -3.24
N LEU A 291 -11.89 4.02 -3.46
CA LEU A 291 -11.93 2.87 -2.57
C LEU A 291 -11.19 3.16 -1.25
N PHE A 292 -9.86 3.28 -1.31
CA PHE A 292 -8.99 3.35 -0.12
C PHE A 292 -8.96 4.73 0.54
N GLY A 293 -9.31 5.79 -0.20
CA GLY A 293 -9.51 7.12 0.37
C GLY A 293 -10.81 7.21 1.16
N CYS A 294 -11.95 6.89 0.54
CA CYS A 294 -13.26 7.02 1.21
C CYS A 294 -13.43 6.01 2.35
N THR A 295 -13.01 4.74 2.16
CA THR A 295 -13.14 3.72 3.22
C THR A 295 -12.06 3.83 4.29
N GLY A 296 -10.94 4.48 3.99
CA GLY A 296 -9.74 4.43 4.82
C GLY A 296 -9.10 3.04 4.88
N PHE A 297 -9.38 2.15 3.90
CA PHE A 297 -8.83 0.81 3.92
C PHE A 297 -7.31 0.79 3.88
N ARG A 298 -6.68 0.02 4.78
CA ARG A 298 -5.28 -0.39 4.67
C ARG A 298 -5.19 -1.88 4.97
N LEU A 299 -4.55 -2.62 4.06
CA LEU A 299 -4.25 -4.03 4.26
C LEU A 299 -3.00 -4.13 5.12
N THR A 300 -3.11 -4.77 6.28
CA THR A 300 -1.98 -5.02 7.17
C THR A 300 -1.92 -6.50 7.55
N ARG A 301 -0.82 -6.90 8.19
CA ARG A 301 -0.69 -8.27 8.72
C ARG A 301 -1.81 -8.66 9.68
N SER A 302 -2.37 -7.70 10.42
CA SER A 302 -3.41 -7.95 11.43
C SER A 302 -4.84 -7.97 10.88
N GLY A 303 -5.08 -7.37 9.71
CA GLY A 303 -6.43 -7.14 9.22
C GLY A 303 -6.54 -6.09 8.12
N VAL A 304 -7.77 -5.76 7.74
CA VAL A 304 -8.11 -4.59 6.91
C VAL A 304 -8.55 -3.47 7.82
N THR A 305 -7.71 -2.48 8.07
CA THR A 305 -8.15 -1.29 8.84
C THR A 305 -9.14 -0.49 8.01
N PHE A 306 -10.00 0.29 8.64
CA PHE A 306 -10.90 1.23 7.99
C PHE A 306 -11.02 2.50 8.83
N ASP A 307 -11.18 3.63 8.18
CA ASP A 307 -11.44 4.92 8.83
C ASP A 307 -12.25 5.81 7.88
N PRO A 308 -13.55 5.51 7.73
CA PRO A 308 -14.35 5.98 6.63
C PRO A 308 -14.64 7.49 6.70
N VAL A 309 -14.54 8.12 5.54
CA VAL A 309 -14.88 9.53 5.34
C VAL A 309 -15.82 9.65 4.14
N CYS A 310 -16.90 10.42 4.32
CA CYS A 310 -17.76 10.81 3.22
C CYS A 310 -17.19 12.08 2.58
N PRO A 311 -16.77 12.08 1.30
CA PRO A 311 -16.41 13.29 0.61
C PRO A 311 -17.57 14.29 0.58
N SER A 312 -17.26 15.58 0.43
CA SER A 312 -18.29 16.62 0.35
C SER A 312 -19.29 16.33 -0.77
N GLY A 313 -20.58 16.42 -0.43
CA GLY A 313 -21.71 16.12 -1.32
C GLY A 313 -22.08 14.64 -1.44
N ILE A 314 -21.44 13.73 -0.69
CA ILE A 314 -21.75 12.29 -0.69
C ILE A 314 -22.37 11.91 0.66
N SER A 315 -23.61 11.40 0.64
CA SER A 315 -24.33 10.99 1.86
C SER A 315 -24.10 9.54 2.27
N ARG A 316 -23.71 8.69 1.32
CA ARG A 316 -23.44 7.27 1.56
C ARG A 316 -22.45 6.72 0.54
N VAL A 317 -21.52 5.91 1.01
CA VAL A 317 -20.64 5.08 0.16
C VAL A 317 -20.98 3.61 0.39
N SER A 318 -20.97 2.83 -0.68
CA SER A 318 -21.23 1.38 -0.61
C SER A 318 -20.26 0.67 -1.54
N VAL A 319 -19.47 -0.24 -0.96
CA VAL A 319 -18.51 -1.08 -1.65
C VAL A 319 -18.98 -2.51 -1.49
N SER A 320 -19.22 -3.20 -2.59
CA SER A 320 -19.77 -4.55 -2.58
C SER A 320 -18.81 -5.55 -3.19
N GLY A 321 -18.67 -6.68 -2.51
CA GLY A 321 -17.91 -7.82 -3.02
C GLY A 321 -16.40 -7.71 -2.89
N ILE A 322 -15.88 -6.98 -1.90
CA ILE A 322 -14.44 -7.03 -1.60
C ILE A 322 -14.06 -8.38 -1.01
N PHE A 323 -12.81 -8.79 -1.20
CA PHE A 323 -12.29 -10.07 -0.78
C PHE A 323 -11.26 -9.91 0.34
N TYR A 324 -11.39 -10.72 1.39
CA TYR A 324 -10.39 -10.81 2.45
C TYR A 324 -10.36 -12.23 3.02
N GLN A 325 -9.23 -12.90 2.84
CA GLN A 325 -8.89 -14.22 3.36
C GLN A 325 -9.99 -15.26 3.15
N GLY A 326 -10.47 -15.37 1.91
CA GLY A 326 -11.53 -16.32 1.55
C GLY A 326 -12.95 -15.85 1.90
N ASN A 327 -13.13 -14.65 2.45
CA ASN A 327 -14.45 -14.07 2.71
C ASN A 327 -14.75 -12.96 1.70
N LYS A 328 -16.00 -12.92 1.22
CA LYS A 328 -16.52 -11.83 0.39
C LYS A 328 -17.37 -10.90 1.25
N LEU A 329 -17.05 -9.62 1.24
CA LEU A 329 -17.62 -8.61 2.14
C LEU A 329 -18.35 -7.52 1.37
N ASN A 330 -19.43 -7.01 1.96
CA ASN A 330 -19.95 -5.68 1.65
C ASN A 330 -19.57 -4.74 2.80
N PHE A 331 -19.18 -3.53 2.44
CA PHE A 331 -18.85 -2.45 3.36
C PHE A 331 -19.56 -1.18 2.91
N SER A 332 -20.37 -0.59 3.78
CA SER A 332 -21.08 0.65 3.48
C SER A 332 -21.07 1.57 4.68
N PHE A 333 -21.05 2.87 4.44
CA PHE A 333 -21.11 3.85 5.50
C PHE A 333 -21.85 5.12 5.07
N SER A 334 -22.48 5.76 6.04
CA SER A 334 -23.07 7.10 5.97
C SER A 334 -22.39 7.99 7.00
N GLU A 335 -22.89 9.21 7.20
CA GLU A 335 -22.38 10.12 8.23
C GLU A 335 -22.42 9.52 9.65
N ASP A 336 -23.47 8.75 9.95
CA ASP A 336 -23.74 8.24 11.31
C ASP A 336 -23.30 6.79 11.54
N SER A 337 -23.16 5.99 10.48
CA SER A 337 -23.04 4.53 10.65
C SER A 337 -22.12 3.87 9.64
N VAL A 338 -21.52 2.76 10.06
CA VAL A 338 -20.82 1.79 9.22
C VAL A 338 -21.58 0.47 9.30
N THR A 339 -21.68 -0.22 8.17
CA THR A 339 -22.25 -1.56 8.07
C THR A 339 -21.30 -2.49 7.33
N VAL A 340 -21.04 -3.64 7.94
CA VAL A 340 -20.20 -4.70 7.38
C VAL A 340 -21.04 -5.98 7.27
N GLU A 341 -20.90 -6.68 6.16
CA GLU A 341 -21.60 -7.94 5.90
C GLU A 341 -20.66 -8.93 5.25
N VAL A 342 -20.52 -10.12 5.83
CA VAL A 342 -19.88 -11.26 5.16
C VAL A 342 -20.94 -11.93 4.28
N THR A 343 -20.85 -11.74 2.97
CA THR A 343 -21.84 -12.26 2.01
C THR A 343 -21.58 -13.71 1.60
N ALA A 344 -20.31 -14.10 1.53
CA ALA A 344 -19.91 -15.46 1.19
C ALA A 344 -18.59 -15.82 1.85
N ARG A 345 -18.39 -17.12 2.07
CA ARG A 345 -17.15 -17.69 2.59
C ARG A 345 -16.73 -18.86 1.70
N ALA A 346 -15.49 -18.84 1.22
CA ALA A 346 -14.97 -19.79 0.24
C ALA A 346 -14.86 -21.24 0.75
N GLY A 347 -14.90 -21.46 2.07
CA GLY A 347 -14.95 -22.80 2.65
C GLY A 347 -14.57 -22.86 4.13
N PRO A 348 -14.38 -24.07 4.69
CA PRO A 348 -13.97 -24.28 6.07
C PRO A 348 -12.64 -23.62 6.45
N TRP A 349 -11.70 -23.50 5.50
CA TRP A 349 -10.38 -22.90 5.71
C TRP A 349 -10.41 -21.38 5.90
N ALA A 350 -11.41 -20.70 5.36
CA ALA A 350 -11.54 -19.26 5.48
C ALA A 350 -11.93 -18.91 6.93
N PRO A 351 -11.14 -18.06 7.62
CA PRO A 351 -11.37 -17.79 9.03
C PRO A 351 -12.67 -17.01 9.25
N PRO A 352 -13.34 -17.21 10.41
CA PRO A 352 -14.35 -16.27 10.87
C PRO A 352 -13.73 -14.89 11.08
N LEU A 353 -14.52 -13.85 10.80
CA LEU A 353 -14.08 -12.46 10.91
C LEU A 353 -14.82 -11.73 12.03
N GLU A 354 -14.16 -10.72 12.58
CA GLU A 354 -14.74 -9.73 13.48
C GLU A 354 -14.30 -8.32 13.09
N ALA A 355 -15.12 -7.33 13.44
CA ALA A 355 -14.75 -5.93 13.42
C ALA A 355 -14.33 -5.50 14.83
N GLU A 356 -13.13 -4.95 14.95
CA GLU A 356 -12.64 -4.25 16.14
C GLU A 356 -12.77 -2.75 15.92
N LEU A 357 -13.42 -2.03 16.84
CA LEU A 357 -13.72 -0.60 16.70
C LEU A 357 -12.79 0.26 17.55
N TRP A 358 -12.37 1.40 17.05
CA TRP A 358 -11.50 2.35 17.75
C TRP A 358 -12.22 3.69 18.00
N PRO A 359 -11.98 4.35 19.16
CA PRO A 359 -11.07 3.95 20.24
C PRO A 359 -11.68 2.97 21.26
N SER A 360 -12.95 2.60 21.10
CA SER A 360 -13.71 1.81 22.10
C SER A 360 -13.18 0.40 22.39
N GLN A 361 -12.39 -0.17 21.48
CA GLN A 361 -11.92 -1.57 21.49
C GLN A 361 -13.07 -2.60 21.47
N ALA A 362 -14.29 -2.17 21.14
CA ALA A 362 -15.43 -3.07 21.01
C ALA A 362 -15.22 -4.05 19.84
N ARG A 363 -15.59 -5.32 20.05
CA ARG A 363 -15.45 -6.39 19.04
C ARG A 363 -16.81 -6.94 18.64
N LEU A 364 -17.06 -6.97 17.34
CA LEU A 364 -18.30 -7.43 16.74
C LEU A 364 -18.00 -8.59 15.80
N THR A 365 -18.51 -9.79 16.12
CA THR A 365 -18.39 -10.93 15.22
C THR A 365 -19.16 -10.68 13.92
N LEU A 366 -18.63 -11.11 12.78
CA LEU A 366 -19.23 -10.95 11.46
C LEU A 366 -19.66 -12.32 10.90
N PRO A 367 -20.79 -12.89 11.35
CA PRO A 367 -21.26 -14.15 10.81
C PRO A 367 -21.73 -13.99 9.35
N PRO A 368 -21.49 -14.98 8.47
CA PRO A 368 -22.00 -14.95 7.10
C PRO A 368 -23.51 -14.71 7.03
N GLY A 369 -23.95 -13.91 6.06
CA GLY A 369 -25.34 -13.56 5.81
C GLY A 369 -25.96 -12.55 6.77
N HIS A 370 -25.19 -12.00 7.70
CA HIS A 370 -25.68 -11.01 8.68
C HIS A 370 -24.96 -9.67 8.52
N LYS A 371 -25.73 -8.59 8.64
CA LYS A 371 -25.24 -7.22 8.65
C LYS A 371 -24.92 -6.78 10.07
N ALA A 372 -23.69 -6.38 10.32
CA ALA A 372 -23.29 -5.72 11.55
C ALA A 372 -23.22 -4.21 11.30
N SER A 373 -24.08 -3.45 11.97
CA SER A 373 -24.13 -1.99 11.89
C SER A 373 -23.72 -1.36 13.22
N PHE A 374 -22.92 -0.31 13.17
CA PHE A 374 -22.39 0.40 14.34
C PHE A 374 -22.16 1.89 14.02
N PRO A 375 -22.06 2.77 15.03
CA PRO A 375 -21.75 4.17 14.81
C PRO A 375 -20.48 4.37 13.98
N ARG A 376 -20.46 5.37 13.09
CA ARG A 376 -19.29 5.62 12.25
C ARG A 376 -18.05 5.85 13.11
N SER A 377 -17.07 4.98 12.93
CA SER A 377 -15.83 4.93 13.69
C SER A 377 -14.73 4.29 12.84
N ALA A 378 -13.48 4.56 13.20
CA ALA A 378 -12.34 3.81 12.70
C ALA A 378 -12.31 2.41 13.33
N GLY A 379 -11.62 1.48 12.68
CA GLY A 379 -11.49 0.12 13.19
C GLY A 379 -10.71 -0.79 12.26
N GLN A 380 -10.84 -2.10 12.48
CA GLN A 380 -10.23 -3.11 11.64
C GLN A 380 -11.12 -4.35 11.52
N ILE A 381 -11.22 -4.87 10.31
CA ILE A 381 -11.74 -6.22 10.05
C ILE A 381 -10.57 -7.20 10.18
N ARG A 382 -10.68 -8.15 11.10
CA ARG A 382 -9.62 -9.10 11.44
C ARG A 382 -10.18 -10.51 11.61
N ARG A 383 -9.28 -11.49 11.66
CA ARG A 383 -9.63 -12.86 12.07
C ARG A 383 -10.15 -12.84 13.50
N SER A 384 -11.24 -13.55 13.76
CA SER A 384 -11.63 -13.83 15.14
C SER A 384 -10.60 -14.77 15.78
N PRO A 385 -10.19 -14.51 17.04
CA PRO A 385 -9.32 -15.43 17.75
C PRO A 385 -9.99 -16.81 17.89
N PRO A 386 -9.20 -17.90 17.93
CA PRO A 386 -9.75 -19.23 18.17
C PRO A 386 -10.57 -19.21 19.46
N LYS A 387 -11.78 -19.75 19.43
CA LYS A 387 -12.53 -19.99 20.69
C LYS A 387 -11.72 -20.99 21.50
N LEU A 388 -11.14 -20.54 22.61
CA LEU A 388 -10.56 -21.44 23.61
C LEU A 388 -11.66 -22.42 24.06
N PRO A 389 -11.42 -23.74 24.04
CA PRO A 389 -12.38 -24.69 24.55
C PRO A 389 -12.54 -24.46 26.06
N GLY A 390 -13.63 -23.81 26.49
CA GLY A 390 -13.95 -23.67 27.91
C GLY A 390 -14.77 -22.44 28.34
N SER A 391 -14.91 -21.39 27.54
CA SER A 391 -15.72 -20.22 27.95
C SER A 391 -17.19 -20.37 27.59
N SER A 392 -17.85 -21.42 28.11
CA SER A 392 -19.29 -21.36 28.26
C SER A 392 -19.62 -20.35 29.35
N SER A 393 -20.36 -19.31 28.99
CA SER A 393 -20.96 -18.35 29.92
C SER A 393 -21.81 -19.10 30.96
N SER A 394 -21.27 -19.37 32.14
CA SER A 394 -22.07 -19.84 33.26
C SER A 394 -22.92 -18.66 33.75
N LYS A 395 -24.19 -18.64 33.35
CA LYS A 395 -25.22 -17.90 34.07
C LYS A 395 -25.25 -18.45 35.50
N PHE A 396 -24.75 -17.66 36.46
CA PHE A 396 -25.02 -17.91 37.87
C PHE A 396 -26.51 -17.59 38.13
N PRO A 397 -27.32 -18.51 38.68
CA PRO A 397 -28.64 -18.16 39.18
C PRO A 397 -28.47 -17.39 40.49
N GLY A 398 -29.12 -16.22 40.57
CA GLY A 398 -29.07 -15.34 41.72
C GLY A 398 -29.51 -16.04 43.00
N ARG A 399 -28.68 -15.96 44.05
CA ARG A 399 -29.09 -16.23 45.43
C ARG A 399 -29.70 -14.95 46.01
N THR A 400 -31.02 -14.96 46.15
CA THR A 400 -31.76 -14.08 47.06
C THR A 400 -31.31 -14.33 48.50
N SER A 401 -30.77 -13.30 49.15
CA SER A 401 -30.58 -13.27 50.60
C SER A 401 -31.86 -12.77 51.28
N GLN A 402 -32.61 -13.67 51.91
CA GLN A 402 -33.46 -13.33 53.05
C GLN A 402 -32.69 -13.69 54.32
N ARG A 403 -32.54 -12.73 55.23
CA ARG A 403 -32.24 -12.97 56.66
C ARG A 403 -33.38 -12.35 57.46
N CYS A 404 -34.08 -13.19 58.22
CA CYS A 404 -34.39 -12.92 59.61
C CYS A 404 -33.30 -13.60 60.45
#